data_AF-A0A7X9BXN8-F1
#
_entry.id   AF-A0A7X9BXN8-F1
#
_cell.length_a   1.000
_cell.length_b   1.000
_cell.length_c   1.000
_cell.angle_alpha   90.00
_cell.angle_beta   90.00
_cell.angle_gamma   90.00
#
_symmetry.space_group_name_H-M   'P 1'
#
loop_
_entity.id
_entity.type
_entity.pdbx_description
1 polymer ?
#
loop_
_entity_poly.entity_id
_entity_poly.type
_entity_poly.pdbx_seq_one_letter_code
_entity_poly.pdbx_strand_id
1 'polypeptide(L)'
;MVAMLAIGYYSYRRTSSMSDFTLGGRSLGPAVTALSAGAADMSGWLMMGLPGAMFSDGISAAWIVIGLTLGAYANWLYVAPRLRSYTVVAKDSLTIPSYLGNRFHDTSHVIRLVSALVIITFFTFYVSSGLVSGPVLFNSTFGLSYHTGLWIILAVIVGYTLIGGFLAVSFTDFVQGLIMVFTLVMVPIITIIHAGGPV
;
A
#
# COMPACT_ATOMS: atom_id res chain seq x y z
N MET A 1 11.99 -11.56 -1.32
CA MET A 1 12.84 -10.63 -0.52
C MET A 1 14.04 -10.12 -1.31
N VAL A 2 14.93 -10.98 -1.82
CA VAL A 2 16.10 -10.55 -2.64
C VAL A 2 15.71 -9.70 -3.85
N ALA A 3 14.66 -10.08 -4.58
CA ALA A 3 14.15 -9.29 -5.70
C ALA A 3 13.73 -7.85 -5.29
N MET A 4 13.19 -7.67 -4.09
CA MET A 4 12.75 -6.35 -3.60
C MET A 4 13.96 -5.46 -3.26
N LEU A 5 15.02 -6.05 -2.67
CA LEU A 5 16.28 -5.35 -2.42
C LEU A 5 16.97 -4.95 -3.74
N ALA A 6 16.94 -5.82 -4.75
CA ALA A 6 17.47 -5.51 -6.08
C ALA A 6 16.72 -4.35 -6.75
N ILE A 7 15.39 -4.33 -6.65
CA ILE A 7 14.55 -3.21 -7.12
C ILE A 7 14.88 -1.93 -6.34
N GLY A 8 15.03 -2.01 -5.02
CA GLY A 8 15.45 -0.88 -4.18
C GLY A 8 16.78 -0.26 -4.65
N TYR A 9 17.78 -1.11 -4.89
CA TYR A 9 19.09 -0.67 -5.40
C TYR A 9 19.01 -0.07 -6.81
N TYR A 10 18.22 -0.68 -7.70
CA TYR A 10 18.00 -0.14 -9.05
C TYR A 10 17.38 1.26 -9.02
N SER A 11 16.34 1.45 -8.20
CA SER A 11 15.67 2.74 -8.06
C SER A 11 16.55 3.79 -7.40
N TYR A 12 17.38 3.42 -6.42
CA TYR A 12 18.36 4.33 -5.82
C TYR A 12 19.27 4.99 -6.85
N ARG A 13 19.72 4.23 -7.85
CA ARG A 13 20.57 4.78 -8.93
C ARG A 13 19.86 5.80 -9.84
N ARG A 14 18.53 5.94 -9.73
CA ARG A 14 17.71 6.87 -10.52
C ARG A 14 17.09 8.00 -9.70
N THR A 15 17.27 8.00 -8.38
CA THR A 15 16.71 9.03 -7.51
C THR A 15 17.77 10.08 -7.22
N SER A 16 17.63 11.27 -7.84
CA SER A 16 18.64 12.34 -7.74
C SER A 16 18.08 13.63 -7.12
N SER A 17 16.77 13.81 -7.08
CA SER A 17 16.10 14.99 -6.53
C SER A 17 14.99 14.66 -5.54
N MET A 18 14.55 15.63 -4.74
CA MET A 18 13.41 15.47 -3.82
C MET A 18 12.10 15.11 -4.54
N SER A 19 11.91 15.63 -5.76
CA SER A 19 10.77 15.26 -6.62
C SER A 19 10.86 13.80 -7.06
N ASP A 20 12.05 13.30 -7.38
CA ASP A 20 12.26 11.88 -7.71
C ASP A 20 12.01 11.00 -6.49
N PHE A 21 12.47 11.44 -5.32
CA PHE A 21 12.30 10.69 -4.08
C PHE A 21 10.82 10.62 -3.64
N THR A 22 10.04 11.68 -3.86
CA THR A 22 8.64 11.77 -3.38
C THR A 22 7.59 11.41 -4.42
N LEU A 23 7.88 11.53 -5.73
CA LEU A 23 6.93 11.30 -6.83
C LEU A 23 7.48 10.41 -7.95
N GLY A 24 8.71 9.90 -7.85
CA GLY A 24 9.33 9.09 -8.92
C GLY A 24 9.55 9.88 -10.21
N GLY A 25 9.69 11.20 -10.11
CA GLY A 25 9.91 12.09 -11.25
C GLY A 25 8.72 12.16 -12.22
N ARG A 26 7.53 11.72 -11.79
CA ARG A 26 6.31 11.63 -12.63
C ARG A 26 6.50 10.76 -13.90
N SER A 27 7.50 9.88 -13.87
CA SER A 27 7.90 9.05 -15.01
C SER A 27 7.22 7.68 -15.03
N LEU A 28 6.44 7.36 -14.00
CA LEU A 28 5.78 6.07 -13.85
C LEU A 28 4.61 5.93 -14.83
N GLY A 29 4.60 4.82 -15.56
CA GLY A 29 3.51 4.48 -16.47
C GLY A 29 2.19 4.21 -15.73
N PRO A 30 1.03 4.30 -16.41
CA PRO A 30 -0.29 4.15 -15.78
C PRO A 30 -0.47 2.83 -15.02
N ALA A 31 0.04 1.72 -15.57
CA ALA A 31 -0.08 0.40 -14.94
C ALA A 31 0.66 0.31 -13.61
N VAL A 32 1.90 0.82 -13.54
CA VAL A 32 2.72 0.80 -12.31
C VAL A 32 2.07 1.69 -11.25
N THR A 33 1.63 2.88 -11.64
CA THR A 33 0.96 3.82 -10.72
C THR A 33 -0.35 3.25 -10.18
N ALA A 34 -1.20 2.66 -11.03
CA ALA A 34 -2.49 2.12 -10.62
C ALA A 34 -2.34 0.89 -9.71
N LEU A 35 -1.48 -0.07 -10.10
CA LEU A 35 -1.23 -1.27 -9.29
C LEU A 35 -0.48 -0.95 -8.00
N SER A 36 0.47 -0.01 -8.01
CA SER A 36 1.12 0.43 -6.77
C SER A 36 0.13 1.10 -5.83
N ALA A 37 -0.70 2.02 -6.33
CA ALA A 37 -1.74 2.64 -5.51
C ALA A 37 -2.71 1.60 -4.95
N GLY A 38 -3.12 0.63 -5.77
CA GLY A 38 -4.00 -0.46 -5.36
C GLY A 38 -3.36 -1.39 -4.32
N ALA A 39 -2.10 -1.81 -4.52
CA ALA A 39 -1.38 -2.68 -3.60
C ALA A 39 -1.01 -1.99 -2.28
N ALA A 40 -0.71 -0.68 -2.33
CA ALA A 40 -0.47 0.11 -1.13
C ALA A 40 -1.74 0.27 -0.28
N ASP A 41 -2.92 0.39 -0.91
CA ASP A 41 -4.22 0.40 -0.22
C ASP A 41 -4.59 -1.01 0.29
N MET A 42 -4.47 -1.99 -0.60
CA MET A 42 -4.76 -3.40 -0.37
C MET A 42 -3.53 -4.10 0.23
N SER A 43 -3.26 -3.84 1.50
CA SER A 43 -2.13 -4.44 2.23
C SER A 43 -2.38 -5.89 2.67
N GLY A 44 -1.58 -6.39 3.63
CA GLY A 44 -1.76 -7.71 4.25
C GLY A 44 -3.16 -7.94 4.83
N TRP A 45 -3.93 -6.88 5.10
CA TRP A 45 -5.36 -6.97 5.42
C TRP A 45 -6.16 -7.75 4.37
N LEU A 46 -5.91 -7.55 3.07
CA LEU A 46 -6.67 -8.25 2.03
C LEU A 46 -6.36 -9.76 2.02
N MET A 47 -5.13 -10.14 2.33
CA MET A 47 -4.69 -11.54 2.30
C MET A 47 -5.04 -12.32 3.58
N MET A 48 -5.07 -11.67 4.74
CA MET A 48 -5.32 -12.34 6.02
C MET A 48 -6.56 -11.84 6.75
N GLY A 49 -6.80 -10.53 6.73
CA GLY A 49 -7.93 -9.92 7.42
C GLY A 49 -9.28 -10.26 6.78
N LEU A 50 -9.41 -10.04 5.47
CA LEU A 50 -10.67 -10.31 4.77
C LEU A 50 -11.03 -11.80 4.76
N PRO A 51 -10.14 -12.75 4.41
CA PRO A 51 -10.45 -14.17 4.54
C PRO A 51 -10.74 -14.60 5.98
N GLY A 52 -10.04 -14.02 6.96
CA GLY A 52 -10.32 -14.25 8.38
C GLY A 52 -11.73 -13.82 8.78
N ALA A 53 -12.16 -12.64 8.33
CA ALA A 53 -13.53 -12.15 8.54
C ALA A 53 -14.57 -13.00 7.80
N MET A 54 -14.29 -13.45 6.57
CA MET A 54 -15.17 -14.36 5.84
C MET A 54 -15.27 -15.73 6.51
N PHE A 55 -14.20 -16.19 7.17
CA PHE A 55 -14.20 -17.44 7.93
C PHE A 55 -15.05 -17.32 9.21
N SER A 56 -15.07 -16.15 9.88
CA SER A 56 -15.88 -15.94 11.08
C SER A 56 -17.34 -15.59 10.79
N ASP A 57 -17.58 -14.68 9.83
CA ASP A 57 -18.88 -14.04 9.59
C ASP A 57 -19.59 -14.62 8.34
N GLY A 58 -18.93 -15.58 7.69
CA GLY A 58 -19.41 -16.26 6.50
C GLY A 58 -19.34 -15.41 5.23
N ILE A 59 -20.04 -15.87 4.19
CA ILE A 59 -20.02 -15.24 2.86
C ILE A 59 -20.61 -13.82 2.85
N SER A 60 -21.34 -13.44 3.92
CA SER A 60 -21.88 -12.09 4.07
C SER A 60 -20.78 -11.01 4.05
N ALA A 61 -19.57 -11.33 4.53
CA ALA A 61 -18.42 -10.44 4.48
C ALA A 61 -17.91 -10.16 3.04
N ALA A 62 -18.33 -10.92 2.03
CA ALA A 62 -18.01 -10.66 0.63
C ALA A 62 -18.55 -9.29 0.14
N TRP A 63 -19.58 -8.74 0.79
CA TRP A 63 -20.08 -7.39 0.52
C TRP A 63 -19.01 -6.31 0.70
N ILE A 64 -18.01 -6.55 1.55
CA ILE A 64 -16.87 -5.64 1.73
C ILE A 64 -16.13 -5.47 0.40
N VAL A 65 -15.93 -6.54 -0.37
CA VAL A 65 -15.22 -6.49 -1.67
C VAL A 65 -15.99 -5.63 -2.67
N ILE A 66 -17.31 -5.82 -2.75
CA ILE A 66 -18.17 -5.06 -3.65
C ILE A 66 -18.17 -3.57 -3.26
N GLY A 67 -18.34 -3.28 -1.97
CA GLY A 67 -18.33 -1.92 -1.45
C GLY A 67 -17.01 -1.20 -1.68
N LEU A 68 -15.88 -1.87 -1.42
CA LEU A 68 -14.55 -1.32 -1.68
C LEU A 68 -14.32 -1.07 -3.17
N THR A 69 -14.72 -1.99 -4.04
CA THR A 69 -14.54 -1.85 -5.49
C THR A 69 -15.32 -0.65 -6.02
N LEU A 70 -16.60 -0.53 -5.66
CA LEU A 70 -17.45 0.59 -6.09
C LEU A 70 -17.00 1.92 -5.47
N GLY A 71 -16.63 1.91 -4.19
CA GLY A 71 -16.14 3.08 -3.48
C GLY A 71 -14.83 3.60 -4.05
N ALA A 72 -13.87 2.71 -4.30
CA ALA A 72 -12.60 3.05 -4.94
C ALA A 72 -12.84 3.61 -6.36
N TYR A 73 -13.70 2.96 -7.15
CA TYR A 73 -14.06 3.44 -8.48
C TYR A 73 -14.67 4.85 -8.45
N ALA A 74 -15.64 5.08 -7.57
CA ALA A 74 -16.26 6.40 -7.39
C ALA A 74 -15.24 7.45 -6.93
N ASN A 75 -14.34 7.11 -6.00
CA ASN A 75 -13.28 8.00 -5.54
C ASN A 75 -12.34 8.41 -6.69
N TRP A 76 -11.93 7.45 -7.52
CA TRP A 76 -11.10 7.71 -8.70
C TRP A 76 -11.82 8.54 -9.78
N LEU A 77 -13.13 8.38 -9.93
CA LEU A 77 -13.90 9.13 -10.91
C LEU A 77 -14.18 10.57 -10.47
N TYR A 78 -14.57 10.78 -9.21
CA TYR A 78 -15.08 12.07 -8.75
C TYR A 78 -14.06 12.91 -7.96
N VAL A 79 -13.22 12.26 -7.15
CA VAL A 79 -12.32 12.95 -6.21
C VAL A 79 -10.95 13.15 -6.82
N ALA A 80 -10.35 12.09 -7.38
CA ALA A 80 -8.96 12.12 -7.86
C ALA A 80 -8.69 13.21 -8.94
N PRO A 81 -9.53 13.39 -9.99
CA PRO A 81 -9.26 14.40 -11.02
C PRO A 81 -9.36 15.82 -10.47
N ARG A 82 -10.37 16.08 -9.62
CA ARG A 82 -10.56 17.39 -8.98
C ARG A 82 -9.40 17.70 -8.05
N LEU A 83 -9.03 16.76 -7.19
CA LEU A 83 -7.93 16.93 -6.26
C LEU A 83 -6.64 17.23 -7.03
N ARG A 84 -6.34 16.50 -8.11
CA ARG A 84 -5.14 16.76 -8.92
C ARG A 84 -5.14 18.17 -9.50
N SER A 85 -6.24 18.62 -10.11
CA SER A 85 -6.34 19.98 -10.65
C SER A 85 -6.10 21.05 -9.57
N TYR A 86 -6.66 20.87 -8.38
CA TYR A 86 -6.47 21.83 -7.29
C TYR A 86 -5.05 21.80 -6.69
N THR A 87 -4.37 20.63 -6.66
CA THR A 87 -2.98 20.57 -6.18
C THR A 87 -2.03 21.42 -7.04
N VAL A 88 -2.25 21.47 -8.35
CA VAL A 88 -1.45 22.27 -9.28
C VAL A 88 -1.61 23.77 -8.98
N VAL A 89 -2.86 24.22 -8.83
CA VAL A 89 -3.16 25.63 -8.48
C VAL A 89 -2.64 26.00 -7.09
N ALA A 90 -2.67 25.07 -6.14
CA ALA A 90 -2.15 25.24 -4.80
C ALA A 90 -0.63 25.04 -4.72
N LYS A 91 0.14 25.74 -5.57
CA LYS A 91 1.62 25.70 -5.63
C LYS A 91 2.21 24.31 -5.92
N ASP A 92 1.55 23.54 -6.79
CA ASP A 92 1.93 22.15 -7.11
C ASP A 92 2.24 21.31 -5.86
N SER A 93 1.33 21.37 -4.88
CA SER A 93 1.50 20.74 -3.57
C SER A 93 1.69 19.22 -3.69
N LEU A 94 2.78 18.71 -3.11
CA LEU A 94 3.17 17.29 -3.19
C LEU A 94 2.52 16.43 -2.10
N THR A 95 2.01 17.02 -1.02
CA THR A 95 1.41 16.30 0.11
C THR A 95 0.04 16.87 0.48
N ILE A 96 -0.84 16.04 1.05
CA ILE A 96 -2.17 16.48 1.51
C ILE A 96 -2.09 17.63 2.53
N PRO A 97 -1.21 17.60 3.57
CA PRO A 97 -1.08 18.73 4.48
C PRO A 97 -0.63 20.02 3.79
N SER A 98 0.30 19.93 2.84
CA SER A 98 0.74 21.10 2.06
C SER A 98 -0.38 21.64 1.16
N TYR A 99 -1.15 20.75 0.55
CA TYR A 99 -2.30 21.11 -0.27
C TYR A 99 -3.35 21.84 0.56
N LEU A 100 -3.73 21.30 1.72
CA LEU A 100 -4.71 21.93 2.61
C LEU A 100 -4.23 23.31 3.10
N GLY A 101 -2.97 23.40 3.55
CA GLY A 101 -2.39 24.68 3.97
C GLY A 101 -2.41 25.73 2.85
N ASN A 102 -2.00 25.36 1.63
CA ASN A 102 -2.00 26.27 0.49
C ASN A 102 -3.41 26.61 0.00
N ARG A 103 -4.33 25.64 -0.01
CA ARG A 103 -5.73 25.81 -0.47
C ARG A 103 -6.53 26.75 0.42
N PHE A 104 -6.25 26.76 1.72
CA PHE A 104 -6.90 27.62 2.70
C PHE A 104 -6.08 28.87 3.06
N HIS A 105 -4.95 29.09 2.40
CA HIS A 105 -4.03 30.21 2.67
C HIS A 105 -3.63 30.30 4.16
N ASP A 106 -3.40 29.15 4.79
CA ASP A 106 -3.08 29.07 6.21
C ASP A 106 -1.67 29.62 6.48
N THR A 107 -1.61 30.84 7.03
CA THR A 107 -0.37 31.51 7.45
C THR A 107 0.11 31.05 8.83
N SER A 108 -0.78 30.44 9.64
CA SER A 108 -0.48 29.97 10.99
C SER A 108 0.12 28.55 11.03
N HIS A 109 0.05 27.83 9.90
CA HIS A 109 0.46 26.44 9.73
C HIS A 109 -0.30 25.41 10.61
N VAL A 110 -1.37 25.82 11.30
CA VAL A 110 -2.17 24.96 12.16
C VAL A 110 -2.83 23.84 11.37
N ILE A 111 -3.37 24.12 10.17
CA ILE A 111 -4.02 23.10 9.33
C ILE A 111 -3.01 22.03 8.92
N ARG A 112 -1.79 22.47 8.57
CA ARG A 112 -0.71 21.57 8.19
C ARG A 112 -0.28 20.68 9.36
N LEU A 113 -0.14 21.27 10.56
CA LEU A 113 0.25 20.55 11.76
C LEU A 113 -0.79 19.51 12.17
N VAL A 114 -2.07 19.90 12.25
CA VAL A 114 -3.17 19.00 12.62
C VAL A 114 -3.29 17.87 11.59
N SER A 115 -3.25 18.19 10.30
CA SER A 115 -3.29 17.16 9.24
C SER A 115 -2.13 16.18 9.34
N ALA A 116 -0.91 16.67 9.60
CA ALA A 116 0.26 15.82 9.78
C ALA A 116 0.14 14.92 11.01
N LEU A 117 -0.36 15.44 12.14
CA LEU A 117 -0.58 14.65 13.36
C LEU A 117 -1.62 13.55 13.15
N VAL A 118 -2.72 13.86 12.47
CA VAL A 118 -3.74 12.87 12.11
C VAL A 118 -3.11 11.79 11.23
N ILE A 119 -2.41 12.15 10.15
CA ILE A 119 -1.76 11.19 9.26
C ILE A 119 -0.79 10.31 10.04
N ILE A 120 0.14 10.89 10.81
CA ILE A 120 1.13 10.13 11.59
C ILE A 120 0.44 9.16 12.54
N THR A 121 -0.60 9.58 13.24
CA THR A 121 -1.31 8.74 14.20
C THR A 121 -1.95 7.53 13.52
N PHE A 122 -2.77 7.75 12.48
CA PHE A 122 -3.47 6.67 11.80
C PHE A 122 -2.54 5.78 10.98
N PHE A 123 -1.54 6.34 10.29
CA PHE A 123 -0.55 5.54 9.58
C PHE A 123 0.34 4.73 10.51
N THR A 124 0.60 5.18 11.73
CA THR A 124 1.37 4.37 12.70
C THR A 124 0.64 3.07 13.03
N PHE A 125 -0.66 3.14 13.34
CA PHE A 125 -1.46 1.93 13.59
C PHE A 125 -1.56 1.04 12.35
N TYR A 126 -1.74 1.65 11.19
CA TYR A 126 -1.80 0.93 9.92
C TYR A 126 -0.50 0.18 9.60
N VAL A 127 0.65 0.85 9.70
CA VAL A 127 1.96 0.22 9.45
C VAL A 127 2.27 -0.83 10.51
N SER A 128 1.90 -0.58 11.77
CA SER A 128 2.07 -1.55 12.86
C SER A 128 1.29 -2.85 12.59
N SER A 129 0.01 -2.77 12.19
CA SER A 129 -0.78 -3.97 11.88
C SER A 129 -0.24 -4.73 10.66
N GLY A 130 0.25 -4.01 9.64
CA GLY A 130 0.94 -4.60 8.50
C GLY A 130 2.25 -5.30 8.88
N LEU A 131 3.01 -4.73 9.81
CA LEU A 131 4.28 -5.32 10.26
C LEU A 131 4.07 -6.57 11.12
N VAL A 132 3.00 -6.64 11.93
CA VAL A 132 2.64 -7.82 12.74
C VAL A 132 2.18 -8.99 11.86
N SER A 133 1.50 -8.69 10.76
CA SER A 133 0.95 -9.66 9.81
C SER A 133 2.04 -10.59 9.23
N GLY A 134 3.19 -10.04 8.84
CA GLY A 134 4.25 -10.81 8.21
C GLY A 134 4.90 -11.90 9.08
N PRO A 135 5.31 -11.60 10.32
CA PRO A 135 5.89 -12.58 11.24
C PRO A 135 4.89 -13.66 11.67
N VAL A 136 3.60 -13.32 11.80
CA VAL A 136 2.55 -14.32 12.03
C VAL A 136 2.51 -15.32 10.88
N LEU A 137 2.53 -14.83 9.62
CA LEU A 137 2.58 -15.70 8.44
C LEU A 137 3.83 -16.60 8.46
N PHE A 138 5.01 -16.06 8.75
CA PHE A 138 6.23 -16.87 8.82
C PHE A 138 6.21 -17.90 9.95
N ASN A 139 5.63 -17.56 11.09
CA ASN A 139 5.46 -18.50 12.19
C ASN A 139 4.51 -19.64 11.81
N SER A 140 3.34 -19.33 11.23
CA SER A 140 2.34 -20.32 10.86
C SER A 140 2.74 -21.18 9.67
N THR A 141 3.45 -20.63 8.68
CA THR A 141 3.81 -21.36 7.45
C THR A 141 5.15 -22.09 7.56
N PHE A 142 6.16 -21.48 8.18
CA PHE A 142 7.53 -22.00 8.19
C PHE A 142 8.02 -22.41 9.60
N GLY A 143 7.22 -22.22 10.65
CA GLY A 143 7.61 -22.51 12.02
C GLY A 143 8.68 -21.55 12.58
N LEU A 144 8.94 -20.44 11.90
CA LEU A 144 9.95 -19.45 12.31
C LEU A 144 9.50 -18.71 13.58
N SER A 145 10.44 -18.38 14.46
CA SER A 145 10.10 -17.57 15.64
C SER A 145 9.55 -16.20 15.21
N TYR A 146 8.51 -15.71 15.90
CA TYR A 146 7.88 -14.42 15.61
C TYR A 146 8.91 -13.27 15.59
N HIS A 147 9.79 -13.22 16.59
CA HIS A 147 10.80 -12.16 16.70
C HIS A 147 11.80 -12.21 15.54
N THR A 148 12.25 -13.41 15.13
CA THR A 148 13.13 -13.54 13.96
C THR A 148 12.43 -13.09 12.68
N GLY A 149 11.18 -13.51 12.47
CA GLY A 149 10.38 -13.05 11.33
C GLY A 149 10.19 -11.53 11.29
N LEU A 150 9.94 -10.93 12.46
CA LEU A 150 9.78 -9.48 12.62
C LEU A 150 11.02 -8.72 12.18
N TRP A 151 12.20 -9.10 12.69
CA TRP A 151 13.45 -8.43 12.35
C TRP A 151 13.82 -8.57 10.87
N ILE A 152 13.59 -9.74 10.26
CA ILE A 152 13.86 -9.96 8.83
C ILE A 152 12.98 -9.04 7.98
N ILE A 153 11.67 -9.02 8.24
CA ILE A 153 10.73 -8.21 7.46
C ILE A 153 11.02 -6.73 7.64
N LEU A 154 11.22 -6.28 8.88
CA LEU A 154 11.56 -4.89 9.17
C LEU A 154 12.84 -4.45 8.45
N ALA A 155 13.91 -5.26 8.51
CA ALA A 155 15.18 -4.94 7.88
C ALA A 155 15.05 -4.81 6.36
N VAL A 156 14.28 -5.70 5.71
CA VAL A 156 14.06 -5.63 4.26
C VAL A 156 13.23 -4.41 3.89
N ILE A 157 12.10 -4.18 4.57
CA ILE A 157 11.19 -3.06 4.29
C ILE A 157 11.92 -1.72 4.46
N VAL A 158 12.56 -1.51 5.60
CA VAL A 158 13.33 -0.29 5.87
C VAL A 158 14.47 -0.13 4.87
N GLY A 159 15.18 -1.22 4.56
CA GLY A 159 16.28 -1.24 3.61
C GLY A 159 15.88 -0.72 2.22
N TYR A 160 14.91 -1.34 1.55
CA TYR A 160 14.54 -0.89 0.20
C TYR A 160 13.79 0.45 0.19
N THR A 161 13.06 0.79 1.25
CA THR A 161 12.28 2.04 1.33
C THR A 161 13.19 3.25 1.51
N LEU A 162 14.16 3.18 2.43
CA LEU A 162 15.10 4.29 2.67
C LEU A 162 16.04 4.50 1.48
N ILE A 163 16.48 3.42 0.85
CA ILE A 163 17.46 3.47 -0.24
C ILE A 163 16.80 3.95 -1.54
N GLY A 164 15.62 3.45 -1.88
CA GLY A 164 15.07 3.64 -3.22
C GLY A 164 14.01 4.74 -3.39
N GLY A 165 13.48 5.30 -2.31
CA GLY A 165 12.42 6.32 -2.35
C GLY A 165 11.12 5.83 -3.00
N PHE A 166 10.24 6.74 -3.42
CA PHE A 166 8.94 6.42 -4.02
C PHE A 166 9.04 5.49 -5.23
N LEU A 167 10.09 5.64 -6.05
CA LEU A 167 10.28 4.78 -7.22
C LEU A 167 10.49 3.31 -6.84
N ALA A 168 11.29 3.02 -5.80
CA ALA A 168 11.42 1.66 -5.29
C ALA A 168 10.10 1.13 -4.76
N VAL A 169 9.43 1.92 -3.93
CA VAL A 169 8.13 1.55 -3.34
C VAL A 169 7.14 1.20 -4.46
N SER A 170 7.00 2.04 -5.48
CA SER A 170 6.06 1.77 -6.56
C SER A 170 6.38 0.51 -7.37
N PHE A 171 7.66 0.21 -7.63
CA PHE A 171 8.02 -1.02 -8.32
C PHE A 171 7.86 -2.26 -7.43
N THR A 172 8.19 -2.17 -6.14
CA THR A 172 7.95 -3.27 -5.21
C THR A 172 6.46 -3.54 -5.05
N ASP A 173 5.65 -2.49 -4.93
CA ASP A 173 4.20 -2.60 -4.84
C ASP A 173 3.60 -3.19 -6.11
N PHE A 174 4.10 -2.80 -7.29
CA PHE A 174 3.65 -3.38 -8.55
C PHE A 174 3.88 -4.90 -8.60
N VAL A 175 5.08 -5.35 -8.24
CA VAL A 175 5.42 -6.79 -8.21
C VAL A 175 4.60 -7.51 -7.14
N GLN A 176 4.48 -6.93 -5.94
CA GLN A 176 3.68 -7.50 -4.85
C GLN A 176 2.19 -7.56 -5.21
N GLY A 177 1.64 -6.53 -5.82
CA GLY A 177 0.27 -6.49 -6.30
C GLY A 177 -0.03 -7.58 -7.32
N LEU A 178 0.88 -7.84 -8.26
CA LEU A 178 0.75 -8.97 -9.20
C LEU A 178 0.73 -10.32 -8.47
N ILE A 179 1.62 -10.51 -7.48
CA ILE A 179 1.65 -11.73 -6.67
C ILE A 179 0.34 -11.88 -5.87
N MET A 180 -0.20 -10.79 -5.33
CA MET A 180 -1.47 -10.80 -4.60
C MET A 180 -2.64 -11.19 -5.49
N VAL A 181 -2.75 -10.60 -6.68
CA VAL A 181 -3.79 -10.96 -7.66
C VAL A 181 -3.70 -12.44 -8.02
N PHE A 182 -2.49 -12.92 -8.33
CA PHE A 182 -2.27 -14.34 -8.63
C PHE A 182 -2.67 -15.24 -7.46
N THR A 183 -2.30 -14.88 -6.24
CA THR A 183 -2.63 -15.63 -5.01
C THR A 183 -4.14 -15.68 -4.77
N LEU A 184 -4.84 -14.56 -4.91
CA LEU A 184 -6.29 -14.47 -4.74
C LEU A 184 -7.08 -15.36 -5.71
N VAL A 185 -6.56 -15.59 -6.91
CA VAL A 185 -7.18 -16.48 -7.88
C VAL A 185 -6.81 -17.94 -7.60
N MET A 186 -5.53 -18.22 -7.37
CA MET A 186 -5.03 -19.58 -7.23
C MET A 186 -5.47 -20.27 -5.93
N VAL A 187 -5.48 -19.55 -4.80
CA VAL A 187 -5.78 -20.15 -3.49
C VAL A 187 -7.19 -20.75 -3.44
N PRO A 188 -8.27 -20.04 -3.85
CA PRO A 188 -9.61 -20.63 -3.91
C PRO A 188 -9.69 -21.83 -4.85
N ILE A 189 -9.07 -21.76 -6.03
CA ILE A 189 -9.08 -22.87 -7.02
C ILE A 189 -8.45 -24.13 -6.41
N ILE A 190 -7.24 -24.00 -5.84
CA ILE A 190 -6.53 -25.13 -5.21
C ILE A 190 -7.34 -25.68 -4.03
N THR A 191 -7.96 -24.79 -3.25
CA THR A 191 -8.77 -25.18 -2.08
C THR A 191 -9.99 -25.98 -2.49
N ILE A 192 -10.73 -25.55 -3.53
CA ILE A 192 -11.89 -26.28 -4.06
C ILE A 192 -11.48 -27.67 -4.57
N ILE A 193 -10.36 -27.77 -5.29
CA ILE A 193 -9.85 -29.05 -5.79
C ILE A 193 -9.53 -30.00 -4.62
N HIS A 194 -8.85 -29.51 -3.58
CA HIS A 194 -8.51 -30.33 -2.40
C HIS A 194 -9.73 -30.68 -1.54
N ALA A 195 -10.75 -29.83 -1.53
CA ALA A 195 -12.00 -30.07 -0.81
C ALA A 195 -12.92 -31.10 -1.51
N GLY A 196 -12.52 -31.66 -2.65
CA GLY A 196 -13.28 -32.67 -3.39
C GLY A 196 -14.09 -32.14 -4.58
N GLY A 197 -13.88 -30.87 -4.98
CA GLY A 197 -14.55 -30.22 -6.10
C GLY A 197 -15.63 -29.21 -5.66
N PRO A 198 -16.28 -28.52 -6.61
CA PRO A 198 -17.43 -27.68 -6.32
C PRO A 198 -18.59 -28.57 -5.83
N VAL A 199 -19.14 -28.26 -4.66
CA VAL A 199 -20.42 -28.81 -4.20
C VAL A 199 -21.59 -28.17 -4.95
#